data_AF-A0A061JD65-F1
#
_entry.id   AF-A0A061JD65-F1
#
_cell.length_a   1.000
_cell.length_b   1.000
_cell.length_c   1.000
_cell.angle_alpha   90.00
_cell.angle_beta   90.00
_cell.angle_gamma   90.00
#
_symmetry.space_group_name_H-M   'P 1'
#
loop_
_entity.id
_entity.type
_entity.pdbx_description
1 polymer ?
#
loop_
_entity_poly.entity_id
_entity_poly.type
_entity_poly.pdbx_seq_one_letter_code
_entity_poly.pdbx_strand_id
1 'polypeptide(L)'
;MLGGVLEKIRLFEADIEHHIDNIVQQKLLADISNKRHQILRDHFITQEAEAVRPIADKLLDLYLDQDDIVTVQEAPSEGEDVLSATLKEFEAQIADIREYHRTFRDLPPVKTDLDHPDAAAMDQLFSVGERYGSCLDLEPHYHRYSNFMLTTSKRAQDEANAIGIAWEGRVEYFAFVPAIPTLILNGIDAHRKVYGFSKYKEFVDELLAYLISFYDRVKVMEKDVLLLSLARCDTDAEEYWSKLMEYKKEVVRSVSGDSVVGFTDKTASSLIIPPSLRKYTKAFALWPITHLEAMTAEGKDTAPSLADVKAVIHTEGKIARLLQTLLFDTLQETEKVLLRDYSKTAEELEWERKHLQEEFLQSLEEARMKSATTVEGSVAQAAQYDVMTTLNPTGESNQTNETAAAADDNGGQLLDRDGKPVAQWLIHLQQLHKKFYCEVCGGTVYVGPKAFKEHFGAERHAEGLRRLGVTVHLKEYAGISSIRKVIEMRDKVISNTSGLRKRLHEEQEGEEMQDAQGNVITAGAYKRFQISRKGI
;
A
#
# COMPACT_ATOMS: atom_id res chain seq x y z
N MET A 1 43.39 8.47 30.55
CA MET A 1 42.07 7.94 30.94
C MET A 1 41.83 6.63 30.22
N LEU A 2 42.55 5.59 30.62
CA LEU A 2 42.31 4.22 30.17
C LEU A 2 41.52 3.56 31.30
N GLY A 3 40.19 3.48 31.17
CA GLY A 3 39.42 2.60 32.05
C GLY A 3 39.99 1.19 31.91
N GLY A 4 40.25 0.52 33.04
CA GLY A 4 40.70 -0.87 33.04
C GLY A 4 39.75 -1.76 32.24
N VAL A 5 40.24 -2.92 31.79
CA VAL A 5 39.46 -3.85 30.95
C VAL A 5 38.08 -4.15 31.56
N LEU A 6 38.00 -4.30 32.89
CA LEU A 6 36.75 -4.51 33.63
C LEU A 6 35.75 -3.35 33.50
N GLU A 7 36.21 -2.09 33.48
CA GLU A 7 35.29 -0.94 33.32
C GLU A 7 34.79 -0.84 31.87
N LYS A 8 35.61 -1.24 30.88
CA LYS A 8 35.17 -1.30 29.48
C LYS A 8 34.11 -2.39 29.28
N ILE A 9 34.31 -3.56 29.88
CA ILE A 9 33.33 -4.65 29.89
C ILE A 9 32.03 -4.17 30.53
N ARG A 10 32.09 -3.59 31.74
CA ARG A 10 30.93 -3.03 32.44
C ARG A 10 30.17 -2.00 31.59
N LEU A 11 30.91 -1.14 30.89
CA LEU A 11 30.31 -0.09 30.05
C LEU A 11 29.60 -0.69 28.84
N PHE A 12 30.22 -1.63 28.13
CA PHE A 12 29.57 -2.29 26.99
C PHE A 12 28.37 -3.14 27.39
N GLU A 13 28.44 -3.84 28.53
CA GLU A 13 27.28 -4.57 29.08
C GLU A 13 26.16 -3.59 29.45
N ALA A 14 26.48 -2.47 30.10
CA ALA A 14 25.49 -1.44 30.42
C ALA A 14 24.86 -0.80 29.17
N ASP A 15 25.63 -0.56 28.11
CA ASP A 15 25.12 -0.03 26.84
C ASP A 15 24.19 -1.04 26.15
N ILE A 16 24.53 -2.34 26.18
CA ILE A 16 23.67 -3.42 25.65
C ILE A 16 22.37 -3.49 26.44
N GLU A 17 22.43 -3.51 27.78
CA GLU A 17 21.24 -3.51 28.64
C GLU A 17 20.37 -2.28 28.39
N HIS A 18 20.96 -1.10 28.18
CA HIS A 18 20.21 0.11 27.85
C HIS A 18 19.41 -0.02 26.55
N HIS A 19 20.01 -0.54 25.48
CA HIS A 19 19.30 -0.82 24.22
C HIS A 19 18.20 -1.88 24.40
N ILE A 20 18.44 -2.90 25.24
CA ILE A 20 17.43 -3.93 25.55
C ILE A 20 16.26 -3.32 26.33
N ASP A 21 16.53 -2.48 27.33
CA ASP A 21 15.51 -1.80 28.13
C ASP A 21 14.64 -0.88 27.25
N ASN A 22 15.25 -0.16 26.30
CA ASN A 22 14.54 0.63 25.29
C ASN A 22 13.58 -0.25 24.48
N ILE A 23 14.03 -1.41 24.01
CA ILE A 23 13.21 -2.37 23.25
C ILE A 23 12.07 -2.94 24.11
N VAL A 24 12.37 -3.36 25.35
CA VAL A 24 11.40 -3.96 26.27
C VAL A 24 10.30 -2.96 26.59
N GLN A 25 10.66 -1.71 26.88
CA GLN A 25 9.71 -0.65 27.14
C GLN A 25 8.72 -0.45 25.99
N GLN A 26 9.22 -0.41 24.75
CA GLN A 26 8.35 -0.25 23.59
C GLN A 26 7.45 -1.47 23.36
N LYS A 27 7.91 -2.67 23.70
CA LYS A 27 7.11 -3.91 23.63
C LYS A 27 6.05 -4.02 24.73
N LEU A 28 6.29 -3.43 25.90
CA LEU A 28 5.33 -3.40 27.01
C LEU A 28 4.11 -2.52 26.71
N LEU A 29 4.21 -1.59 25.76
CA LEU A 29 3.09 -0.79 25.28
C LEU A 29 2.10 -1.69 24.51
N ALA A 30 1.12 -2.23 25.23
CA ALA A 30 0.00 -2.96 24.65
C ALA A 30 -0.97 -2.02 23.91
N ASP A 31 -1.53 -2.50 22.79
CA ASP A 31 -2.60 -1.87 22.01
C ASP A 31 -2.35 -0.44 21.51
N ILE A 32 -1.31 -0.26 20.67
CA ILE A 32 -1.18 0.96 19.87
C ILE A 32 -2.23 0.93 18.76
N SER A 33 -3.24 1.80 18.82
CA SER A 33 -4.30 1.87 17.80
C SER A 33 -3.80 2.39 16.44
N ASN A 34 -2.86 3.35 16.45
CA ASN A 34 -2.42 4.02 15.23
C ASN A 34 -1.35 3.21 14.48
N LYS A 35 -1.64 2.82 13.23
CA LYS A 35 -0.71 2.06 12.36
C LYS A 35 0.62 2.78 12.12
N ARG A 36 0.62 4.11 11.97
CA ARG A 36 1.85 4.89 11.76
C ARG A 36 2.78 4.78 12.95
N HIS A 37 2.22 4.81 14.15
CA HIS A 37 2.98 4.65 15.39
C HIS A 37 3.50 3.21 15.54
N GLN A 38 2.72 2.19 15.18
CA GLN A 38 3.21 0.81 15.14
C GLN A 38 4.46 0.68 14.26
N ILE A 39 4.44 1.24 13.05
CA ILE A 39 5.59 1.22 12.13
C ILE A 39 6.80 1.93 12.73
N LEU A 40 6.61 3.13 13.31
CA LEU A 40 7.71 3.86 13.96
C LEU A 40 8.34 3.06 15.11
N ARG A 41 7.49 2.42 15.93
CA ARG A 41 7.95 1.56 17.02
C ARG A 41 8.77 0.38 16.49
N ASP A 42 8.32 -0.26 15.42
CA ASP A 42 9.00 -1.42 14.86
C ASP A 42 10.35 -1.03 14.23
N HIS A 43 10.45 0.15 13.60
CA HIS A 43 11.72 0.73 13.15
C HIS A 43 12.66 1.01 14.32
N PHE A 44 12.16 1.65 15.37
CA PHE A 44 12.94 1.95 16.56
C PHE A 44 13.49 0.67 17.20
N ILE A 45 12.65 -0.35 17.40
CA ILE A 45 13.08 -1.65 17.94
C ILE A 45 14.17 -2.29 17.07
N THR A 46 14.04 -2.20 15.75
CA THR A 46 15.04 -2.77 14.83
C THR A 46 16.34 -2.00 14.90
N GLN A 47 16.29 -0.67 14.93
CA GLN A 47 17.47 0.19 15.05
C GLN A 47 18.24 -0.09 16.36
N GLU A 48 17.53 -0.19 17.49
CA GLU A 48 18.12 -0.53 18.78
C GLU A 48 18.75 -1.94 18.74
N ALA A 49 18.07 -2.92 18.13
CA ALA A 49 18.60 -4.27 17.98
C ALA A 49 19.85 -4.33 17.08
N GLU A 50 19.88 -3.54 16.00
CA GLU A 50 21.05 -3.44 15.13
C GLU A 50 22.23 -2.74 15.82
N ALA A 51 21.97 -1.77 16.71
CA ALA A 51 22.98 -1.08 17.50
C ALA A 51 23.70 -1.99 18.52
N VAL A 52 23.01 -3.00 19.05
CA VAL A 52 23.59 -3.98 19.99
C VAL A 52 24.70 -4.81 19.33
N ARG A 53 24.55 -5.17 18.06
CA ARG A 53 25.47 -6.08 17.35
C ARG A 53 26.95 -5.63 17.39
N PRO A 54 27.33 -4.42 16.94
CA PRO A 54 28.72 -3.99 16.97
C PRO A 54 29.28 -3.81 18.39
N ILE A 55 28.43 -3.60 19.40
CA ILE A 55 28.85 -3.51 20.81
C ILE A 55 29.16 -4.93 21.33
N ALA A 56 28.26 -5.87 21.05
CA ALA A 56 28.45 -7.28 21.40
C ALA A 56 29.69 -7.89 20.74
N ASP A 57 29.97 -7.56 19.47
CA ASP A 57 31.18 -8.02 18.78
C ASP A 57 32.46 -7.51 19.50
N LYS A 58 32.50 -6.22 19.87
CA LYS A 58 33.63 -5.66 20.64
C LYS A 58 33.76 -6.26 22.04
N LEU A 59 32.64 -6.55 22.68
CA LEU A 59 32.60 -7.18 24.00
C LEU A 59 33.14 -8.62 23.91
N LEU A 60 32.76 -9.37 22.88
CA LEU A 60 33.27 -10.70 22.59
C LEU A 60 34.79 -10.66 22.35
N ASP A 61 35.29 -9.70 21.57
CA ASP A 61 36.73 -9.52 21.37
C ASP A 61 37.46 -9.31 22.70
N LEU A 62 36.93 -8.45 23.59
CA LEU A 62 37.52 -8.22 24.91
C LEU A 62 37.52 -9.46 25.82
N TYR A 63 36.48 -10.31 25.73
CA TYR A 63 36.43 -11.57 26.48
C TYR A 63 37.35 -12.65 25.89
N LEU A 64 37.60 -12.60 24.58
CA LEU A 64 38.46 -13.56 23.86
C LEU A 64 39.95 -13.17 23.91
N ASP A 65 40.27 -11.89 24.12
CA ASP A 65 41.61 -11.38 24.48
C ASP A 65 42.01 -11.81 25.91
N GLN A 66 41.88 -13.11 26.19
CA GLN A 66 42.06 -13.77 27.49
C GLN A 66 43.46 -13.62 28.10
N ASP A 67 44.45 -13.19 27.31
CA ASP A 67 45.84 -13.11 27.78
C ASP A 67 46.00 -12.13 28.94
N ASP A 68 45.25 -11.02 29.02
CA ASP A 68 45.38 -10.05 30.11
C ASP A 68 44.56 -10.41 31.37
N ILE A 69 43.47 -11.16 31.21
CA ILE A 69 42.58 -11.53 32.33
C ILE A 69 43.05 -12.83 32.99
N VAL A 70 43.48 -13.81 32.18
CA VAL A 70 44.01 -15.08 32.66
C VAL A 70 45.38 -14.89 33.31
N THR A 71 46.25 -14.02 32.77
CA THR A 71 47.53 -13.70 33.42
C THR A 71 47.36 -13.02 34.79
N VAL A 72 46.32 -12.21 34.97
CA VAL A 72 45.98 -11.61 36.27
C VAL A 72 45.38 -12.62 37.25
N GLN A 73 44.62 -13.62 36.78
CA GLN A 73 44.07 -14.69 37.62
C GLN A 73 45.11 -15.78 37.99
N GLU A 74 46.04 -16.08 37.08
CA GLU A 74 47.10 -17.09 37.25
C GLU A 74 48.39 -16.52 37.85
N ALA A 75 48.46 -15.20 38.08
CA ALA A 75 49.56 -14.58 38.80
C ALA A 75 49.72 -15.29 40.16
N PRO A 76 50.91 -15.88 40.45
CA PRO A 76 51.13 -16.58 41.71
C PRO A 76 50.91 -15.57 42.83
N SER A 77 50.28 -15.98 43.95
CA SER A 77 50.07 -15.13 45.12
C SER A 77 51.39 -14.45 45.52
N GLU A 78 51.62 -13.24 44.99
CA GLU A 78 52.82 -12.47 45.26
C GLU A 78 52.77 -12.17 46.76
N GLY A 79 53.89 -12.41 47.46
CA GLY A 79 53.92 -12.38 48.92
C GLY A 79 53.29 -11.11 49.51
N GLU A 80 52.82 -11.18 50.77
CA GLU A 80 52.06 -10.11 51.46
C GLU A 80 52.61 -8.69 51.20
N ASP A 81 53.93 -8.54 51.09
CA ASP A 81 54.59 -7.26 50.82
C ASP A 81 54.24 -6.65 49.45
N VAL A 82 54.19 -7.45 48.39
CA VAL A 82 53.88 -6.97 47.02
C VAL A 82 52.40 -6.58 46.93
N LEU A 83 51.54 -7.39 47.53
CA LEU A 83 50.10 -7.12 47.65
C LEU A 83 49.84 -5.84 48.46
N SER A 84 50.62 -5.60 49.52
CA SER A 84 50.53 -4.37 50.31
C SER A 84 50.98 -3.12 49.54
N ALA A 85 51.95 -3.26 48.64
CA ALA A 85 52.44 -2.16 47.82
C ALA A 85 51.45 -1.79 46.71
N THR A 86 50.89 -2.80 46.03
CA THR A 86 49.85 -2.59 45.00
C THR A 86 48.56 -2.03 45.60
N LEU A 87 48.14 -2.50 46.79
CA LEU A 87 46.99 -1.94 47.50
C LEU A 87 47.20 -0.47 47.88
N LYS A 88 48.39 -0.09 48.34
CA LYS A 88 48.71 1.33 48.65
C LYS A 88 48.65 2.21 47.40
N GLU A 89 49.14 1.72 46.27
CA GLU A 89 49.07 2.44 45.01
C GLU A 89 47.62 2.61 44.53
N PHE A 90 46.80 1.56 44.69
CA PHE A 90 45.37 1.61 44.38
C PHE A 90 44.61 2.58 45.31
N GLU A 91 44.91 2.58 46.61
CA GLU A 91 44.35 3.53 47.58
C GLU A 91 44.72 4.99 47.23
N ALA A 92 45.95 5.23 46.77
CA ALA A 92 46.38 6.54 46.31
C ALA A 92 45.59 7.00 45.07
N GLN A 93 45.41 6.12 44.08
CA GLN A 93 44.58 6.41 42.91
C GLN A 93 43.11 6.69 43.29
N ILE A 94 42.54 5.94 44.24
CA ILE A 94 41.20 6.20 44.78
C ILE A 94 41.15 7.57 45.48
N ALA A 95 42.18 7.96 46.23
CA ALA A 95 42.24 9.25 46.89
C ALA A 95 42.23 10.40 45.88
N ASP A 96 42.97 10.27 44.78
CA ASP A 96 42.98 11.24 43.67
C ASP A 96 41.60 11.36 43.02
N ILE A 97 40.92 10.23 42.75
CA ILE A 97 39.56 10.21 42.20
C ILE A 97 38.57 10.89 43.17
N ARG A 98 38.66 10.62 44.47
CA ARG A 98 37.81 11.26 45.48
C ARG A 98 38.03 12.77 45.53
N GLU A 99 39.27 13.22 45.41
CA GLU A 99 39.59 14.65 45.39
C GLU A 99 39.08 15.32 44.11
N TYR A 100 39.18 14.65 42.96
CA TYR A 100 38.54 15.08 41.72
C TYR A 100 37.03 15.27 41.88
N HIS A 101 36.30 14.28 42.41
CA HIS A 101 34.85 14.40 42.63
C HIS A 101 34.46 15.42 43.71
N ARG A 102 35.34 15.71 44.67
CA ARG A 102 35.16 16.83 45.62
C ARG A 102 35.29 18.18 44.92
N THR A 103 36.21 18.29 43.98
CA THR A 103 36.48 19.51 43.22
C THR A 103 35.36 19.78 42.21
N PHE A 104 34.85 18.74 41.55
CA PHE A 104 33.80 18.82 40.53
C PHE A 104 32.46 18.27 41.04
N ARG A 105 31.90 18.94 42.05
CA ARG A 105 30.65 18.51 42.72
C ARG A 105 29.38 18.76 41.91
N ASP A 106 29.42 19.75 41.03
CA ASP A 106 28.25 20.25 40.29
C ASP A 106 28.17 19.71 38.85
N LEU A 107 28.82 18.58 38.56
CA LEU A 107 28.68 17.91 37.28
C LEU A 107 27.21 17.46 37.11
N PRO A 108 26.59 17.74 35.95
CA PRO A 108 25.24 17.25 35.70
C PRO A 108 25.23 15.72 35.79
N PRO A 109 24.21 15.13 36.43
CA PRO A 109 24.10 13.69 36.51
C PRO A 109 24.05 13.10 35.10
N VAL A 110 24.69 11.94 34.92
CA VAL A 110 24.56 11.16 33.68
C VAL A 110 23.09 10.81 33.53
N LYS A 111 22.48 11.20 32.40
CA LYS A 111 21.10 10.86 32.10
C LYS A 111 21.02 9.36 31.90
N THR A 112 20.26 8.69 32.74
CA THR A 112 19.90 7.26 32.63
C THR A 112 18.46 7.11 32.13
N ASP A 113 17.94 8.15 31.47
CA ASP A 113 16.58 8.14 30.93
C ASP A 113 16.56 7.22 29.70
N LEU A 114 15.46 6.49 29.54
CA LEU A 114 15.26 5.63 28.37
C LEU A 114 14.98 6.46 27.13
N ASP A 115 15.45 5.97 25.98
CA ASP A 115 15.21 6.64 24.70
C ASP A 115 13.78 6.38 24.21
N HIS A 116 13.27 7.33 23.42
CA HIS A 116 11.93 7.28 22.86
C HIS A 116 11.98 7.47 21.34
N PRO A 117 11.04 6.88 20.60
CA PRO A 117 11.01 6.98 19.15
C PRO A 117 10.79 8.43 18.69
N ASP A 118 11.66 8.91 17.79
CA ASP A 118 11.55 10.24 17.21
C ASP A 118 10.53 10.27 16.06
N ALA A 119 9.56 11.18 16.15
CA ALA A 119 8.55 11.40 15.13
C ALA A 119 9.15 11.82 13.78
N ALA A 120 10.26 12.57 13.79
CA ALA A 120 10.89 13.09 12.59
C ALA A 120 11.54 12.01 11.71
N ALA A 121 11.85 10.84 12.28
CA ALA A 121 12.42 9.72 11.54
C ALA A 121 11.47 9.22 10.42
N MET A 122 10.16 9.30 10.63
CA MET A 122 9.16 8.84 9.65
C MET A 122 9.16 9.68 8.37
N ASP A 123 9.45 10.98 8.47
CA ASP A 123 9.44 11.89 7.33
C ASP A 123 10.63 11.65 6.39
N GLN A 124 11.70 11.02 6.89
CA GLN A 124 12.84 10.60 6.07
C GLN A 124 12.58 9.26 5.36
N LEU A 125 11.72 8.42 5.94
CA LEU A 125 11.46 7.05 5.45
C LEU A 125 10.33 6.98 4.43
N PHE A 126 9.31 7.84 4.54
CA PHE A 126 8.11 7.74 3.71
C PHE A 126 7.79 9.03 2.99
N SER A 127 7.32 8.90 1.75
CA SER A 127 6.74 10.01 1.01
C SER A 127 5.34 10.34 1.57
N VAL A 128 4.91 11.59 1.39
CA VAL A 128 3.55 12.03 1.70
C VAL A 128 2.50 11.22 0.92
N GLY A 129 2.83 10.81 -0.31
CA GLY A 129 1.96 9.98 -1.16
C GLY A 129 1.71 8.58 -0.58
N GLU A 130 2.66 8.06 0.19
CA GLU A 130 2.59 6.72 0.80
C GLU A 130 1.77 6.70 2.10
N ARG A 131 1.39 7.87 2.62
CA ARG A 131 0.67 8.03 3.89
C ARG A 131 1.32 7.19 5.01
N TYR A 132 2.65 7.26 5.09
CA TYR A 132 3.49 6.57 6.07
C TYR A 132 3.27 5.04 6.11
N GLY A 133 3.17 4.40 4.94
CA GLY A 133 3.05 2.95 4.79
C GLY A 133 1.62 2.43 4.63
N SER A 134 0.61 3.30 4.68
CA SER A 134 -0.79 2.90 4.48
C SER A 134 -1.14 2.72 3.00
N CYS A 135 -0.50 3.49 2.11
CA CYS A 135 -0.78 3.49 0.68
C CYS A 135 0.51 3.37 -0.14
N LEU A 136 0.36 2.93 -1.38
CA LEU A 136 1.45 2.85 -2.37
C LEU A 136 1.45 4.11 -3.23
N ASP A 137 2.62 4.72 -3.44
CA ASP A 137 2.80 5.82 -4.38
C ASP A 137 3.07 5.27 -5.79
N LEU A 138 2.01 5.15 -6.58
CA LEU A 138 2.05 4.55 -7.92
C LEU A 138 2.11 5.58 -9.04
N GLU A 139 2.10 6.89 -8.73
CA GLU A 139 2.10 7.96 -9.73
C GLU A 139 3.39 7.97 -10.59
N PRO A 140 4.60 7.86 -10.00
CA PRO A 140 5.84 7.82 -10.81
C PRO A 140 5.88 6.60 -11.74
N HIS A 141 5.37 5.45 -11.27
CA HIS A 141 5.30 4.21 -12.05
C HIS A 141 4.25 4.30 -13.15
N TYR A 142 3.13 4.96 -12.90
CA TYR A 142 2.12 5.24 -13.92
C TYR A 142 2.67 6.15 -15.03
N HIS A 143 3.47 7.17 -14.70
CA HIS A 143 4.13 7.99 -15.71
C HIS A 143 5.07 7.17 -16.62
N ARG A 144 5.85 6.25 -16.04
CA ARG A 144 6.71 5.32 -16.81
C ARG A 144 5.89 4.40 -17.71
N TYR A 145 4.80 3.83 -17.19
CA TYR A 145 3.85 3.03 -17.97
C TYR A 145 3.21 3.84 -19.11
N SER A 146 2.72 5.05 -18.81
CA SER A 146 2.10 5.95 -19.78
C SER A 146 3.09 6.33 -20.88
N ASN A 147 4.34 6.63 -20.53
CA ASN A 147 5.42 6.90 -21.48
C ASN A 147 5.69 5.70 -22.38
N PHE A 148 5.77 4.48 -21.83
CA PHE A 148 5.89 3.24 -22.61
C PHE A 148 4.71 3.07 -23.59
N MET A 149 3.47 3.28 -23.13
CA MET A 149 2.28 3.15 -23.97
C MET A 149 2.26 4.19 -25.10
N LEU A 150 2.53 5.45 -24.79
CA LEU A 150 2.53 6.53 -25.79
C LEU A 150 3.64 6.39 -26.82
N THR A 151 4.85 6.03 -26.40
CA THR A 151 5.99 5.87 -27.31
C THR A 151 5.78 4.69 -28.27
N THR A 152 5.31 3.55 -27.76
CA THR A 152 5.00 2.38 -28.59
C THR A 152 3.86 2.64 -29.57
N SER A 153 2.80 3.35 -29.15
CA SER A 153 1.70 3.72 -30.05
C SER A 153 2.12 4.72 -31.14
N LYS A 154 2.90 5.75 -30.80
CA LYS A 154 3.40 6.73 -31.80
C LYS A 154 4.31 6.05 -32.82
N ARG A 155 5.27 5.26 -32.35
CA ARG A 155 6.22 4.55 -33.22
C ARG A 155 5.51 3.55 -34.14
N ALA A 156 4.47 2.86 -33.65
CA ALA A 156 3.65 1.97 -34.47
C ALA A 156 2.86 2.72 -35.56
N GLN A 157 2.41 3.95 -35.28
CA GLN A 157 1.75 4.80 -36.28
C GLN A 157 2.75 5.31 -37.33
N ASP A 158 3.93 5.75 -36.90
CA ASP A 158 4.99 6.27 -37.78
C ASP A 158 5.55 5.16 -38.71
N GLU A 159 5.73 3.94 -38.19
CA GLU A 159 6.21 2.78 -38.94
C GLU A 159 5.09 2.02 -39.68
N ALA A 160 3.83 2.49 -39.61
CA ALA A 160 2.65 1.84 -40.18
C ALA A 160 2.53 0.33 -39.86
N ASN A 161 2.91 -0.07 -38.65
CA ASN A 161 2.92 -1.46 -38.23
C ASN A 161 1.47 -1.95 -37.99
N ALA A 162 0.99 -2.87 -38.84
CA ALA A 162 -0.38 -3.39 -38.78
C ALA A 162 -0.76 -4.00 -37.41
N ILE A 163 0.20 -4.63 -36.72
CA ILE A 163 -0.03 -5.20 -35.38
C ILE A 163 -0.11 -4.09 -34.33
N GLY A 164 0.75 -3.08 -34.46
CA GLY A 164 0.86 -2.00 -33.49
C GLY A 164 -0.31 -1.01 -33.50
N ILE A 165 -0.96 -0.83 -34.66
CA ILE A 165 -2.14 0.02 -34.82
C ILE A 165 -3.36 -0.56 -34.07
N ALA A 166 -3.41 -1.88 -33.90
CA ALA A 166 -4.50 -2.57 -33.21
C ALA A 166 -4.35 -2.62 -31.67
N TRP A 167 -3.22 -2.14 -31.12
CA TRP A 167 -2.99 -2.17 -29.68
C TRP A 167 -3.94 -1.24 -28.92
N GLU A 168 -4.40 -1.71 -27.76
CA GLU A 168 -5.25 -0.92 -26.88
C GLU A 168 -4.55 0.34 -26.37
N GLY A 169 -5.36 1.37 -26.10
CA GLY A 169 -4.89 2.65 -25.59
C GLY A 169 -4.37 2.55 -24.15
N ARG A 170 -3.75 3.63 -23.68
CA ARG A 170 -3.34 3.73 -22.27
C ARG A 170 -4.58 3.68 -21.37
N VAL A 171 -4.45 2.96 -20.26
CA VAL A 171 -5.43 2.95 -19.18
C VAL A 171 -5.26 4.22 -18.35
N GLU A 172 -6.34 4.83 -17.86
CA GLU A 172 -6.27 5.98 -16.96
C GLU A 172 -5.72 5.59 -15.58
N TYR A 173 -5.11 6.54 -14.85
CA TYR A 173 -4.47 6.27 -13.56
C TYR A 173 -5.38 5.55 -12.56
N PHE A 174 -6.65 5.97 -12.50
CA PHE A 174 -7.62 5.40 -11.59
C PHE A 174 -7.89 3.91 -11.84
N ALA A 175 -7.99 3.52 -13.12
CA ALA A 175 -8.17 2.13 -13.52
C ALA A 175 -6.85 1.36 -13.50
N PHE A 176 -5.71 2.05 -13.61
CA PHE A 176 -4.39 1.45 -13.56
C PHE A 176 -4.10 0.83 -12.19
N VAL A 177 -4.31 1.55 -11.09
CA VAL A 177 -3.95 1.12 -9.73
C VAL A 177 -4.49 -0.28 -9.35
N PRO A 178 -5.81 -0.57 -9.42
CA PRO A 178 -6.31 -1.91 -9.12
C PRO A 178 -5.96 -2.93 -10.21
N ALA A 179 -5.71 -2.49 -11.44
CA ALA A 179 -5.42 -3.36 -12.56
C ALA A 179 -3.93 -3.70 -12.70
N ILE A 180 -2.99 -3.09 -11.97
CA ILE A 180 -1.54 -3.32 -12.17
C ILE A 180 -1.19 -4.82 -12.26
N PRO A 181 -1.63 -5.69 -11.32
CA PRO A 181 -1.26 -7.10 -11.35
C PRO A 181 -1.80 -7.81 -12.60
N THR A 182 -3.01 -7.49 -13.03
CA THR A 182 -3.64 -8.13 -14.22
C THR A 182 -3.11 -7.53 -15.52
N LEU A 183 -2.78 -6.24 -15.52
CA LEU A 183 -2.25 -5.47 -16.63
C LEU A 183 -0.85 -5.97 -17.02
N ILE A 184 0.04 -6.15 -16.04
CA ILE A 184 1.39 -6.67 -16.27
C ILE A 184 1.34 -8.10 -16.83
N LEU A 185 0.44 -8.94 -16.31
CA LEU A 185 0.35 -10.34 -16.74
C LEU A 185 -0.30 -10.50 -18.12
N ASN A 186 -1.48 -9.90 -18.34
CA ASN A 186 -2.33 -10.20 -19.48
C ASN A 186 -2.88 -8.96 -20.21
N GLY A 187 -2.86 -7.78 -19.59
CA GLY A 187 -3.46 -6.58 -20.19
C GLY A 187 -2.56 -5.86 -21.22
N ILE A 188 -1.25 -6.07 -21.17
CA ILE A 188 -0.32 -5.54 -22.18
C ILE A 188 0.00 -6.65 -23.19
N ASP A 189 -0.28 -6.40 -24.47
CA ASP A 189 0.05 -7.34 -25.55
C ASP A 189 1.55 -7.67 -25.57
N ALA A 190 1.87 -8.96 -25.67
CA ALA A 190 3.23 -9.43 -25.54
C ALA A 190 4.15 -8.98 -26.69
N HIS A 191 3.62 -8.76 -27.91
CA HIS A 191 4.39 -8.18 -29.01
C HIS A 191 4.71 -6.70 -28.76
N ARG A 192 3.84 -5.98 -28.05
CA ARG A 192 4.11 -4.60 -27.61
C ARG A 192 5.25 -4.52 -26.62
N LYS A 193 5.31 -5.45 -25.66
CA LYS A 193 6.42 -5.54 -24.69
C LYS A 193 7.76 -5.73 -25.39
N VAL A 194 7.81 -6.58 -26.41
CA VAL A 194 9.00 -6.81 -27.23
C VAL A 194 9.38 -5.57 -28.03
N TYR A 195 8.40 -4.90 -28.64
CA TYR A 195 8.62 -3.72 -29.48
C TYR A 195 9.16 -2.51 -28.70
N GLY A 196 8.72 -2.33 -27.46
CA GLY A 196 9.17 -1.26 -26.55
C GLY A 196 10.03 -1.74 -25.39
N PHE A 197 10.80 -2.82 -25.57
CA PHE A 197 11.42 -3.58 -24.48
C PHE A 197 12.24 -2.74 -23.50
N SER A 198 13.10 -1.83 -24.00
CA SER A 198 13.95 -1.01 -23.12
C SER A 198 13.12 -0.18 -22.13
N LYS A 199 12.02 0.43 -22.59
CA LYS A 199 11.14 1.25 -21.74
C LYS A 199 10.26 0.41 -20.84
N TYR A 200 9.87 -0.77 -21.30
CA TYR A 200 9.11 -1.71 -20.48
C TYR A 200 9.96 -2.28 -19.33
N LYS A 201 11.20 -2.69 -19.62
CA LYS A 201 12.17 -3.16 -18.62
C LYS A 201 12.40 -2.12 -17.54
N GLU A 202 12.66 -0.86 -17.93
CA GLU A 202 12.81 0.26 -17.00
C GLU A 202 11.59 0.42 -16.08
N PHE A 203 10.37 0.30 -16.63
CA PHE A 203 9.14 0.37 -15.83
C PHE A 203 9.01 -0.77 -14.81
N VAL A 204 9.26 -2.01 -15.23
CA VAL A 204 9.08 -3.20 -14.39
C VAL A 204 10.17 -3.29 -13.31
N ASP A 205 11.44 -3.07 -13.66
CA ASP A 205 12.57 -3.14 -12.73
C ASP A 205 12.41 -2.12 -11.60
N GLU A 206 12.05 -0.89 -11.96
CA GLU A 206 11.83 0.18 -10.99
C GLU A 206 10.59 -0.05 -10.10
N LEU A 207 9.51 -0.59 -10.68
CA LEU A 207 8.32 -0.94 -9.90
C LEU A 207 8.64 -2.04 -8.89
N LEU A 208 9.41 -3.06 -9.29
CA LEU A 208 9.84 -4.11 -8.36
C LEU A 208 10.74 -3.54 -7.25
N ALA A 209 11.73 -2.71 -7.60
CA ALA A 209 12.63 -2.10 -6.64
C ALA A 209 11.85 -1.25 -5.61
N TYR A 210 10.87 -0.49 -6.08
CA TYR A 210 9.96 0.28 -5.22
C TYR A 210 9.17 -0.63 -4.27
N LEU A 211 8.52 -1.68 -4.78
CA LEU A 211 7.69 -2.56 -3.95
C LEU A 211 8.49 -3.33 -2.90
N ILE A 212 9.71 -3.76 -3.23
CA ILE A 212 10.63 -4.39 -2.27
C ILE A 212 11.01 -3.40 -1.18
N SER A 213 11.47 -2.21 -1.58
CA SER A 213 11.87 -1.17 -0.63
C SER A 213 10.69 -0.72 0.24
N PHE A 214 9.49 -0.60 -0.32
CA PHE A 214 8.29 -0.26 0.42
C PHE A 214 7.94 -1.35 1.45
N TYR A 215 7.98 -2.62 1.07
CA TYR A 215 7.72 -3.71 2.02
C TYR A 215 8.74 -3.73 3.16
N ASP A 216 10.04 -3.58 2.85
CA ASP A 216 11.11 -3.52 3.85
C ASP A 216 10.91 -2.35 4.83
N ARG A 217 10.41 -1.21 4.35
CA ARG A 217 10.10 -0.04 5.21
C ARG A 217 8.83 -0.23 6.04
N VAL A 218 7.79 -0.88 5.52
CA VAL A 218 6.52 -1.03 6.26
C VAL A 218 6.59 -2.17 7.28
N LYS A 219 7.25 -3.28 6.92
CA LYS A 219 7.28 -4.51 7.72
C LYS A 219 8.71 -4.97 8.01
N VAL A 220 9.41 -4.14 8.77
CA VAL A 220 10.84 -4.36 9.11
C VAL A 220 11.08 -5.73 9.76
N MET A 221 10.17 -6.15 10.64
CA MET A 221 10.26 -7.41 11.39
C MET A 221 9.98 -8.67 10.55
N GLU A 222 9.37 -8.54 9.36
CA GLU A 222 8.97 -9.68 8.51
C GLU A 222 9.90 -9.87 7.28
N LYS A 223 11.13 -9.36 7.33
CA LYS A 223 12.08 -9.43 6.21
C LYS A 223 12.30 -10.86 5.67
N ASP A 224 12.34 -11.85 6.56
CA ASP A 224 12.49 -13.26 6.17
C ASP A 224 11.31 -13.77 5.34
N VAL A 225 10.10 -13.30 5.62
CA VAL A 225 8.88 -13.68 4.88
C VAL A 225 8.97 -13.17 3.44
N LEU A 226 9.47 -11.95 3.24
CA LEU A 226 9.74 -11.40 1.91
C LEU A 226 10.73 -12.27 1.16
N LEU A 227 11.89 -12.55 1.76
CA LEU A 227 12.96 -13.32 1.12
C LEU A 227 12.48 -14.73 0.74
N LEU A 228 11.73 -15.40 1.62
CA LEU A 228 11.14 -16.70 1.33
C LEU A 228 10.13 -16.65 0.19
N SER A 229 9.30 -15.60 0.13
CA SER A 229 8.32 -15.42 -0.95
C SER A 229 9.01 -15.18 -2.30
N LEU A 230 10.05 -14.35 -2.33
CA LEU A 230 10.84 -14.06 -3.54
C LEU A 230 11.59 -15.30 -4.03
N ALA A 231 12.21 -16.07 -3.12
CA ALA A 231 12.91 -17.31 -3.47
C ALA A 231 11.97 -18.36 -4.05
N ARG A 232 10.76 -18.52 -3.49
CA ARG A 232 9.71 -19.39 -4.06
C ARG A 232 9.26 -18.93 -5.44
N CYS A 233 9.17 -17.61 -5.65
CA CYS A 233 8.83 -17.06 -6.96
C CYS A 233 9.93 -17.36 -8.00
N ASP A 234 11.21 -17.29 -7.61
CA ASP A 234 12.32 -17.64 -8.50
C ASP A 234 12.31 -19.12 -8.90
N THR A 235 12.00 -20.03 -7.99
CA THR A 235 11.86 -21.46 -8.33
C THR A 235 10.70 -21.70 -9.29
N ASP A 236 9.53 -21.09 -9.03
CA ASP A 236 8.35 -21.22 -9.88
C ASP A 236 8.60 -20.61 -11.28
N ALA A 237 9.38 -19.53 -11.36
CA ALA A 237 9.74 -18.86 -12.61
C ALA A 237 10.68 -19.72 -13.46
N GLU A 238 11.64 -20.42 -12.86
CA GLU A 238 12.53 -21.36 -13.58
C GLU A 238 11.76 -22.58 -14.13
N GLU A 239 10.82 -23.12 -13.35
CA GLU A 239 9.91 -24.17 -13.82
C GLU A 239 9.06 -23.69 -15.00
N TYR A 240 8.49 -22.49 -14.88
CA TYR A 240 7.69 -21.87 -15.93
C TYR A 240 8.52 -21.64 -17.19
N TRP A 241 9.72 -21.09 -17.07
CA TRP A 241 10.63 -20.83 -18.19
C TRP A 241 10.97 -22.12 -18.95
N SER A 242 11.25 -23.20 -18.22
CA SER A 242 11.55 -24.51 -18.82
C SER A 242 10.38 -25.03 -19.66
N LYS A 243 9.15 -24.94 -19.13
CA LYS A 243 7.92 -25.33 -19.86
C LYS A 243 7.63 -24.39 -21.04
N LEU A 244 7.86 -23.09 -20.87
CA LEU A 244 7.65 -22.12 -21.93
C LEU A 244 8.58 -22.38 -23.12
N MET A 245 9.83 -22.75 -22.87
CA MET A 245 10.79 -23.13 -23.91
C MET A 245 10.41 -24.43 -24.63
N GLU A 246 9.82 -25.40 -23.92
CA GLU A 246 9.32 -26.65 -24.50
C GLU A 246 8.15 -26.40 -25.47
N TYR A 247 7.17 -25.58 -25.06
CA TYR A 247 5.96 -25.29 -25.83
C TYR A 247 6.04 -24.02 -26.70
N LYS A 248 7.22 -23.43 -26.90
CA LYS A 248 7.39 -22.11 -27.58
C LYS A 248 6.74 -22.00 -28.96
N LYS A 249 6.66 -23.11 -29.71
CA LYS A 249 6.04 -23.16 -31.05
C LYS A 249 4.52 -23.13 -31.03
N GLU A 250 3.91 -23.59 -29.93
CA GLU A 250 2.45 -23.63 -29.77
C GLU A 250 1.89 -22.29 -29.27
N VAL A 251 2.74 -21.46 -28.66
CA VAL A 251 2.37 -20.14 -28.11
C VAL A 251 2.08 -19.11 -29.21
N VAL A 252 2.77 -19.21 -30.36
CA VAL A 252 2.59 -18.31 -31.51
C VAL A 252 1.80 -19.02 -32.60
N ARG A 253 0.70 -18.41 -33.08
CA ARG A 253 -0.06 -18.95 -34.22
C ARG A 253 0.84 -19.01 -35.46
N SER A 254 1.05 -20.21 -36.01
CA SER A 254 1.56 -20.38 -37.37
C SER A 254 0.52 -19.86 -38.35
N VAL A 255 0.78 -18.72 -39.00
CA VAL A 255 0.03 -18.32 -40.19
C VAL A 255 0.55 -19.15 -41.36
N SER A 256 0.04 -20.36 -41.49
CA SER A 256 0.20 -21.20 -42.66
C SER A 256 -1.18 -21.58 -43.17
N GLY A 257 -1.73 -20.77 -44.08
CA GLY A 257 -2.96 -21.09 -44.81
C GLY A 257 -3.91 -19.92 -44.95
N ASP A 258 -4.05 -19.47 -46.20
CA ASP A 258 -5.12 -18.62 -46.75
C ASP A 258 -6.47 -18.88 -46.07
N SER A 259 -6.86 -18.03 -45.12
CA SER A 259 -8.24 -17.97 -44.63
C SER A 259 -8.49 -16.60 -44.00
N VAL A 260 -9.41 -15.87 -44.64
CA VAL A 260 -9.94 -14.57 -44.23
C VAL A 260 -10.48 -14.67 -42.80
N VAL A 261 -9.90 -13.88 -41.89
CA VAL A 261 -10.23 -13.92 -40.45
C VAL A 261 -11.45 -13.04 -40.19
N GLY A 262 -12.53 -13.66 -39.70
CA GLY A 262 -13.61 -12.98 -39.01
C GLY A 262 -13.11 -12.45 -37.65
N PHE A 263 -13.16 -11.13 -37.49
CA PHE A 263 -12.85 -10.40 -36.25
C PHE A 263 -13.94 -10.62 -35.19
N THR A 264 -13.91 -11.74 -34.47
CA THR A 264 -14.71 -11.91 -33.24
C THR A 264 -13.99 -12.81 -32.25
N ASP A 265 -12.95 -12.29 -31.59
CA ASP A 265 -12.62 -12.66 -30.21
C ASP A 265 -11.66 -11.63 -29.62
N LYS A 266 -12.23 -10.75 -28.77
CA LYS A 266 -11.51 -9.70 -28.06
C LYS A 266 -10.83 -10.30 -26.83
N THR A 267 -9.63 -10.85 -27.01
CA THR A 267 -8.66 -10.97 -25.91
C THR A 267 -7.34 -10.41 -26.42
N ALA A 268 -6.79 -9.44 -25.70
CA ALA A 268 -5.67 -8.58 -26.10
C ALA A 268 -4.30 -9.29 -26.19
N SER A 269 -4.27 -10.61 -26.25
CA SER A 269 -3.06 -11.39 -26.51
C SER A 269 -3.28 -12.22 -27.76
N SER A 270 -2.56 -11.88 -28.83
CA SER A 270 -2.48 -12.66 -30.06
C SER A 270 -1.88 -14.08 -29.90
N LEU A 271 -1.53 -14.46 -28.66
CA LEU A 271 -0.88 -15.72 -28.29
C LEU A 271 -1.89 -16.76 -27.79
N ILE A 272 -1.63 -18.02 -28.15
CA ILE A 272 -2.39 -19.17 -27.66
C ILE A 272 -1.75 -19.66 -26.35
N ILE A 273 -2.57 -20.04 -25.38
CA ILE A 273 -2.11 -20.59 -24.10
C ILE A 273 -2.14 -22.12 -24.18
N PRO A 274 -0.99 -22.80 -24.21
CA PRO A 274 -0.92 -24.26 -24.12
C PRO A 274 -1.54 -24.79 -22.82
N PRO A 275 -2.16 -25.98 -22.82
CA PRO A 275 -2.75 -26.57 -21.61
C PRO A 275 -1.77 -26.69 -20.44
N SER A 276 -0.49 -26.98 -20.72
CA SER A 276 0.60 -27.09 -19.75
C SER A 276 0.94 -25.77 -19.05
N LEU A 277 0.71 -24.63 -19.72
CA LEU A 277 1.01 -23.30 -19.20
C LEU A 277 -0.18 -22.64 -18.49
N ARG A 278 -1.40 -23.18 -18.65
CA ARG A 278 -2.63 -22.64 -18.04
C ARG A 278 -2.56 -22.49 -16.51
N LYS A 279 -1.78 -23.34 -15.83
CA LYS A 279 -1.56 -23.24 -14.38
C LYS A 279 -0.80 -21.97 -13.98
N TYR A 280 0.08 -21.48 -14.86
CA TYR A 280 1.03 -20.41 -14.59
C TYR A 280 0.57 -19.02 -15.08
N THR A 281 -0.50 -18.92 -15.87
CA THR A 281 -0.99 -17.65 -16.47
C THR A 281 -1.50 -16.62 -15.46
N LYS A 282 -1.78 -17.04 -14.22
CA LYS A 282 -2.14 -16.15 -13.12
C LYS A 282 -0.92 -15.58 -12.39
N ALA A 283 0.27 -16.14 -12.63
CA ALA A 283 1.50 -15.79 -11.95
C ALA A 283 2.56 -15.18 -12.89
N PHE A 284 2.60 -15.60 -14.15
CA PHE A 284 3.59 -15.16 -15.14
C PHE A 284 2.93 -14.75 -16.45
N ALA A 285 3.51 -13.74 -17.11
CA ALA A 285 3.06 -13.30 -18.43
C ALA A 285 3.57 -14.23 -19.53
N LEU A 286 2.81 -14.33 -20.63
CA LEU A 286 3.21 -15.07 -21.83
C LEU A 286 4.03 -14.18 -22.76
N TRP A 287 5.08 -14.76 -23.36
CA TRP A 287 6.01 -14.06 -24.26
C TRP A 287 6.18 -14.81 -25.60
N PRO A 288 6.23 -14.12 -26.76
CA PRO A 288 6.37 -14.75 -28.06
C PRO A 288 7.84 -15.06 -28.39
N ILE A 289 8.38 -16.14 -27.81
CA ILE A 289 9.80 -16.50 -27.94
C ILE A 289 10.21 -16.80 -29.39
N THR A 290 9.36 -17.42 -30.20
CA THR A 290 9.68 -17.72 -31.61
C THR A 290 9.77 -16.47 -32.48
N HIS A 291 8.97 -15.44 -32.17
CA HIS A 291 9.06 -14.14 -32.82
C HIS A 291 10.34 -13.40 -32.42
N LEU A 292 10.75 -13.52 -31.16
CA LEU A 292 12.02 -12.99 -30.66
C LEU A 292 13.22 -13.64 -31.35
N GLU A 293 13.25 -14.97 -31.45
CA GLU A 293 14.30 -15.71 -32.15
C GLU A 293 14.39 -15.28 -33.63
N ALA A 294 13.25 -15.09 -34.31
CA ALA A 294 13.21 -14.59 -35.68
C ALA A 294 13.76 -13.15 -35.81
N MET A 295 13.40 -12.23 -34.91
CA MET A 295 13.93 -10.86 -34.92
C MET A 295 15.44 -10.81 -34.63
N THR A 296 15.94 -11.68 -33.75
CA THR A 296 17.40 -11.78 -33.50
C THR A 296 18.14 -12.35 -34.70
N ALA A 297 17.54 -13.28 -35.46
CA ALA A 297 18.10 -13.81 -36.69
C ALA A 297 18.09 -12.77 -37.83
N GLU A 298 17.15 -11.82 -37.83
CA GLU A 298 17.08 -10.71 -38.78
C GLU A 298 18.09 -9.58 -38.49
N GLY A 299 18.86 -9.63 -37.40
CA GLY A 299 19.92 -8.67 -37.11
C GLY A 299 19.44 -7.24 -36.80
N LYS A 300 18.19 -7.06 -36.32
CA LYS A 300 17.72 -5.75 -35.84
C LYS A 300 18.39 -5.43 -34.50
N ASP A 301 19.22 -4.39 -34.46
CA ASP A 301 19.96 -3.91 -33.27
C ASP A 301 19.09 -3.61 -32.02
N THR A 302 17.76 -3.57 -32.16
CA THR A 302 16.81 -3.30 -31.08
C THR A 302 16.17 -4.56 -30.46
N ALA A 303 16.55 -5.77 -30.88
CA ALA A 303 15.95 -7.00 -30.36
C ALA A 303 16.51 -7.36 -28.97
N PRO A 304 15.65 -7.67 -27.99
CA PRO A 304 16.10 -8.02 -26.64
C PRO A 304 16.71 -9.42 -26.59
N SER A 305 17.69 -9.62 -25.70
CA SER A 305 18.29 -10.94 -25.49
C SER A 305 17.32 -11.89 -24.78
N LEU A 306 17.46 -13.19 -25.01
CA LEU A 306 16.69 -14.23 -24.29
C LEU A 306 16.90 -14.15 -22.77
N ALA A 307 18.10 -13.78 -22.33
CA ALA A 307 18.42 -13.62 -20.92
C ALA A 307 17.70 -12.40 -20.32
N ASP A 308 17.62 -11.29 -21.05
CA ASP A 308 16.89 -10.10 -20.61
C ASP A 308 15.38 -10.36 -20.51
N VAL A 309 14.81 -11.09 -21.47
CA VAL A 309 13.38 -11.45 -21.44
C VAL A 309 13.09 -12.37 -20.27
N LYS A 310 13.98 -13.34 -19.99
CA LYS A 310 13.89 -14.18 -18.79
C LYS A 310 13.89 -13.32 -17.52
N ALA A 311 14.84 -12.37 -17.41
CA ALA A 311 14.89 -11.47 -16.27
C ALA A 311 13.59 -10.68 -16.10
N VAL A 312 13.02 -10.14 -17.19
CA VAL A 312 11.74 -9.43 -17.14
C VAL A 312 10.60 -10.34 -16.65
N ILE A 313 10.50 -11.58 -17.13
CA ILE A 313 9.48 -12.54 -16.65
C ILE A 313 9.61 -12.79 -15.14
N HIS A 314 10.83 -12.96 -14.63
CA HIS A 314 11.05 -13.09 -13.18
C HIS A 314 10.58 -11.85 -12.44
N THR A 315 10.90 -10.65 -12.93
CA THR A 315 10.49 -9.40 -12.29
C THR A 315 8.97 -9.20 -12.31
N GLU A 316 8.30 -9.50 -13.44
CA GLU A 316 6.84 -9.47 -13.57
C GLU A 316 6.16 -10.42 -12.58
N GLY A 317 6.68 -11.65 -12.45
CA GLY A 317 6.18 -12.65 -11.52
C GLY A 317 6.33 -12.20 -10.06
N LYS A 318 7.48 -11.61 -9.71
CA LYS A 318 7.73 -11.05 -8.37
C LYS A 318 6.74 -9.93 -8.05
N ILE A 319 6.53 -8.99 -8.97
CA ILE A 319 5.55 -7.89 -8.78
C ILE A 319 4.15 -8.44 -8.58
N ALA A 320 3.71 -9.35 -9.45
CA ALA A 320 2.39 -9.95 -9.36
C ALA A 320 2.19 -10.69 -8.03
N ARG A 321 3.20 -11.46 -7.59
CA ARG A 321 3.18 -12.17 -6.31
C ARG A 321 3.10 -11.21 -5.14
N LEU A 322 3.97 -10.19 -5.09
CA LEU A 322 3.99 -9.20 -4.00
C LEU A 322 2.64 -8.48 -3.87
N LEU A 323 2.11 -7.98 -4.98
CA LEU A 323 0.84 -7.24 -4.99
C LEU A 323 -0.39 -8.13 -4.71
N GLN A 324 -0.34 -9.42 -5.05
CA GLN A 324 -1.46 -10.33 -4.82
C GLN A 324 -1.44 -11.03 -3.46
N THR A 325 -0.28 -11.07 -2.77
CA THR A 325 -0.18 -11.74 -1.46
C THR A 325 0.24 -10.81 -0.33
N LEU A 326 1.42 -10.21 -0.39
CA LEU A 326 2.00 -9.49 0.75
C LEU A 326 1.49 -8.05 0.85
N LEU A 327 1.29 -7.39 -0.29
CA LEU A 327 0.86 -6.00 -0.42
C LEU A 327 -0.58 -5.88 -0.93
N PHE A 328 -1.36 -6.96 -0.85
CA PHE A 328 -2.73 -6.98 -1.33
C PHE A 328 -3.62 -5.99 -0.56
N ASP A 329 -3.53 -6.00 0.77
CA ASP A 329 -4.33 -5.12 1.63
C ASP A 329 -3.94 -3.65 1.43
N THR A 330 -2.64 -3.36 1.31
CA THR A 330 -2.14 -2.00 1.03
C THR A 330 -2.59 -1.51 -0.34
N LEU A 331 -2.65 -2.39 -1.35
CA LEU A 331 -3.15 -2.04 -2.68
C LEU A 331 -4.65 -1.72 -2.65
N GLN A 332 -5.44 -2.53 -1.96
CA GLN A 332 -6.87 -2.27 -1.78
C GLN A 332 -7.13 -0.96 -1.03
N GLU A 333 -6.33 -0.67 0.00
CA GLU A 333 -6.45 0.58 0.74
C GLU A 333 -6.09 1.77 -0.14
N THR A 334 -5.04 1.64 -0.96
CA THR A 334 -4.65 2.66 -1.94
C THR A 334 -5.80 2.97 -2.91
N GLU A 335 -6.49 1.95 -3.43
CA GLU A 335 -7.66 2.13 -4.31
C GLU A 335 -8.79 2.91 -3.61
N LYS A 336 -9.13 2.52 -2.38
CA LYS A 336 -10.20 3.18 -1.59
C LYS A 336 -9.86 4.62 -1.29
N VAL A 337 -8.61 4.89 -0.88
CA VAL A 337 -8.14 6.23 -0.54
C VAL A 337 -8.13 7.12 -1.79
N LEU A 338 -7.66 6.61 -2.94
CA LEU A 338 -7.70 7.34 -4.20
C LEU A 338 -9.12 7.72 -4.62
N LEU A 339 -10.07 6.78 -4.52
CA LEU A 339 -11.50 7.07 -4.79
C LEU A 339 -12.04 8.17 -3.90
N ARG A 340 -11.75 8.06 -2.61
CA ARG A 340 -12.23 8.99 -1.59
C ARG A 340 -11.63 10.37 -1.80
N ASP A 341 -10.32 10.45 -2.04
CA ASP A 341 -9.59 11.70 -2.19
C ASP A 341 -9.98 12.44 -3.49
N TYR A 342 -10.33 11.71 -4.55
CA TYR A 342 -10.85 12.31 -5.79
C TYR A 342 -12.15 13.10 -5.59
N SER A 343 -12.97 12.71 -4.60
CA SER A 343 -14.23 13.39 -4.30
C SER A 343 -14.08 14.63 -3.41
N LYS A 344 -12.92 14.81 -2.78
CA LYS A 344 -12.65 15.85 -1.79
C LYS A 344 -12.13 17.13 -2.43
N THR A 345 -12.34 18.25 -1.74
CA THR A 345 -11.69 19.52 -2.08
C THR A 345 -10.25 19.56 -1.56
N ALA A 346 -9.44 20.48 -2.07
CA ALA A 346 -8.06 20.66 -1.58
C ALA A 346 -8.01 20.98 -0.08
N GLU A 347 -8.93 21.82 0.40
CA GLU A 347 -9.03 22.19 1.82
C GLU A 347 -9.37 20.97 2.71
N GLU A 348 -10.25 20.09 2.25
CA GLU A 348 -10.60 18.85 2.97
C GLU A 348 -9.42 17.88 3.05
N LEU A 349 -8.63 17.78 1.97
CA LEU A 349 -7.42 16.95 1.95
C LEU A 349 -6.35 17.49 2.91
N GLU A 350 -6.15 18.81 2.95
CA GLU A 350 -5.21 19.44 3.89
C GLU A 350 -5.67 19.29 5.34
N TRP A 351 -6.96 19.45 5.60
CA TRP A 351 -7.53 19.24 6.92
C TRP A 351 -7.33 17.79 7.40
N GLU A 352 -7.60 16.80 6.54
CA GLU A 352 -7.38 15.40 6.89
C GLU A 352 -5.90 15.09 7.17
N ARG A 353 -4.97 15.66 6.40
CA ARG A 353 -3.53 15.49 6.67
C ARG A 353 -3.14 16.03 8.05
N LYS A 354 -3.63 17.20 8.42
CA LYS A 354 -3.39 17.80 9.74
C LYS A 354 -4.00 16.93 10.85
N HIS A 355 -5.23 16.48 10.67
CA HIS A 355 -5.90 15.61 11.63
C HIS A 355 -5.14 14.30 11.86
N LEU A 356 -4.71 13.62 10.79
CA LEU A 356 -3.90 12.40 10.88
C LEU A 356 -2.54 12.64 11.56
N GLN A 357 -1.93 13.82 11.36
CA GLN A 357 -0.71 14.20 12.06
C GLN A 357 -0.97 14.42 13.56
N GLU A 358 -2.06 15.08 13.92
CA GLU A 358 -2.45 15.32 15.31
C GLU A 358 -2.77 14.02 16.03
N GLU A 359 -3.55 13.11 15.43
CA GLU A 359 -3.83 11.77 15.96
C GLU A 359 -2.54 10.96 16.19
N PHE A 360 -1.57 11.08 15.28
CA PHE A 360 -0.28 10.42 15.42
C PHE A 360 0.52 10.99 16.61
N LEU A 361 0.61 12.31 16.73
CA LEU A 361 1.32 12.96 17.84
C LEU A 361 0.63 12.67 19.19
N GLN A 362 -0.70 12.65 19.23
CA GLN A 362 -1.46 12.25 20.42
C GLN A 362 -1.14 10.80 20.82
N SER A 363 -1.07 9.89 19.84
CA SER A 363 -0.71 8.50 20.12
C SER A 363 0.72 8.36 20.68
N LEU A 364 1.67 9.18 20.22
CA LEU A 364 3.03 9.20 20.77
C LEU A 364 3.06 9.76 22.19
N GLU A 365 2.35 10.84 22.46
CA GLU A 365 2.28 11.43 23.79
C GLU A 365 1.60 10.47 24.79
N GLU A 366 0.55 9.77 24.37
CA GLU A 366 -0.08 8.73 25.19
C GLU A 366 0.87 7.57 25.50
N ALA A 367 1.65 7.11 24.51
CA ALA A 367 2.68 6.10 24.76
C ALA A 367 3.77 6.62 25.70
N ARG A 368 4.20 7.86 25.54
CA ARG A 368 5.19 8.48 26.41
C ARG A 368 4.71 8.59 27.85
N MET A 369 3.45 8.97 28.05
CA MET A 369 2.84 9.04 29.38
C MET A 369 2.66 7.65 30.02
N LYS A 370 2.49 6.61 29.19
CA LYS A 370 2.44 5.21 29.64
C LYS A 370 3.82 4.59 29.83
N SER A 371 4.86 5.12 29.19
CA SER A 371 6.23 4.65 29.33
C SER A 371 6.86 5.20 30.60
N ALA A 372 7.59 4.36 31.33
CA ALA A 372 8.40 4.81 32.45
C ALA A 372 9.63 5.60 31.97
N THR A 373 9.97 6.69 32.63
CA THR A 373 11.19 7.45 32.30
C THR A 373 12.46 6.80 32.85
N THR A 374 12.34 5.81 33.74
CA THR A 374 13.46 5.14 34.41
C THR A 374 13.35 3.62 34.30
N VAL A 375 14.48 2.92 34.34
CA VAL A 375 14.57 1.45 34.32
C VAL A 375 13.74 0.83 35.44
N GLU A 376 13.84 1.35 36.67
CA GLU A 376 13.06 0.86 37.82
C GLU A 376 11.55 0.99 37.59
N GLY A 377 11.12 2.08 36.96
CA GLY A 377 9.72 2.27 36.57
C GLY A 377 9.27 1.28 35.49
N SER A 378 10.15 0.96 34.53
CA SER A 378 9.87 -0.04 33.48
C SER A 378 9.69 -1.43 34.08
N VAL A 379 10.55 -1.82 35.02
CA VAL A 379 10.44 -3.08 35.78
C VAL A 379 9.15 -3.14 36.60
N ALA A 380 8.77 -2.05 37.26
CA ALA A 380 7.52 -1.97 38.01
C ALA A 380 6.29 -2.12 37.09
N GLN A 381 6.33 -1.52 35.90
CA GLN A 381 5.28 -1.62 34.89
C GLN A 381 5.17 -3.04 34.31
N ALA A 382 6.31 -3.68 34.00
CA ALA A 382 6.36 -5.07 33.55
C ALA A 382 5.75 -6.02 34.60
N ALA A 383 6.11 -5.83 35.87
CA ALA A 383 5.54 -6.62 36.97
C ALA A 383 4.02 -6.42 37.09
N GLN A 384 3.52 -5.19 36.93
CA GLN A 384 2.08 -4.92 36.90
C GLN A 384 1.38 -5.58 35.71
N TYR A 385 2.00 -5.53 34.52
CA TYR A 385 1.48 -6.18 33.32
C TYR A 385 1.40 -7.70 33.48
N ASP A 386 2.44 -8.34 34.01
CA ASP A 386 2.46 -9.79 34.28
C ASP A 386 1.40 -10.19 35.31
N VAL A 387 1.22 -9.39 36.37
CA VAL A 387 0.15 -9.60 37.34
C VAL A 387 -1.22 -9.46 36.68
N MET A 388 -1.43 -8.45 35.84
CA MET A 388 -2.72 -8.26 35.15
C MET A 388 -3.01 -9.40 34.15
N THR A 389 -1.99 -9.88 33.44
CA THR A 389 -2.09 -10.97 32.47
C THR A 389 -2.36 -12.32 33.16
N THR A 390 -1.70 -12.58 34.29
CA THR A 390 -1.91 -13.81 35.08
C THR A 390 -3.26 -13.84 35.81
N LEU A 391 -3.79 -12.68 36.21
CA LEU A 391 -5.10 -12.56 36.83
C LEU A 391 -6.27 -12.68 35.82
N ASN A 392 -6.01 -12.46 34.52
CA ASN A 392 -6.97 -12.64 33.43
C ASN A 392 -6.55 -13.76 32.44
N PRO A 393 -6.49 -15.04 32.86
CA PRO A 393 -6.02 -16.12 31.99
C PRO A 393 -7.05 -16.57 30.92
N THR A 394 -8.29 -16.05 30.93
CA THR A 394 -9.31 -16.39 29.93
C THR A 394 -9.28 -15.45 28.72
N GLY A 395 -8.27 -15.64 27.89
CA GLY A 395 -8.35 -15.37 26.45
C GLY A 395 -8.77 -16.64 25.72
N GLU A 396 -9.95 -17.20 26.00
CA GLU A 396 -10.53 -18.28 25.20
C GLU A 396 -11.51 -17.71 24.17
N SER A 397 -11.14 -17.86 22.90
CA SER A 397 -12.01 -18.13 21.75
C SER A 397 -13.52 -18.20 22.01
N ASN A 398 -14.23 -17.09 21.81
CA ASN A 398 -15.65 -17.15 21.44
C ASN A 398 -15.76 -17.30 19.92
N GLN A 399 -15.52 -18.52 19.42
CA GLN A 399 -16.34 -19.03 18.33
C GLN A 399 -17.63 -19.57 18.95
N THR A 400 -18.61 -18.69 19.15
CA THR A 400 -20.01 -19.09 19.28
C THR A 400 -20.72 -18.61 18.02
N ASN A 401 -21.05 -19.58 17.17
CA ASN A 401 -22.04 -19.35 16.13
C ASN A 401 -23.39 -19.05 16.79
N GLU A 402 -24.10 -18.12 16.16
CA GLU A 402 -25.52 -17.76 16.30
C GLU A 402 -25.92 -16.69 17.34
N THR A 403 -26.06 -15.48 16.79
CA THR A 403 -27.11 -14.49 17.09
C THR A 403 -27.14 -13.88 18.50
N ALA A 404 -26.33 -12.85 18.72
CA ALA A 404 -26.70 -11.75 19.61
C ALA A 404 -25.92 -10.49 19.24
N ALA A 405 -26.58 -9.35 19.38
CA ALA A 405 -26.19 -8.04 18.87
C ALA A 405 -24.81 -7.57 19.38
N ALA A 406 -24.06 -6.96 18.47
CA ALA A 406 -22.84 -6.21 18.73
C ALA A 406 -23.05 -5.17 19.84
N ALA A 407 -22.36 -5.37 20.96
CA ALA A 407 -22.00 -4.28 21.86
C ALA A 407 -20.82 -3.54 21.21
N ASP A 408 -21.15 -2.55 20.39
CA ASP A 408 -20.20 -1.57 19.86
C ASP A 408 -19.99 -0.49 20.92
N ASP A 409 -18.72 -0.18 21.14
CA ASP A 409 -18.19 0.91 21.92
C ASP A 409 -18.87 2.25 21.56
N ASN A 410 -19.56 2.86 22.53
CA ASN A 410 -19.83 4.30 22.50
C ASN A 410 -20.26 4.82 23.89
N GLY A 411 -19.29 5.24 24.70
CA GLY A 411 -19.51 6.10 25.86
C GLY A 411 -19.95 7.54 25.52
N GLY A 412 -20.50 7.78 24.31
CA GLY A 412 -21.11 9.04 23.91
C GLY A 412 -22.62 8.99 24.13
N GLN A 413 -23.08 9.56 25.24
CA GLN A 413 -24.51 9.76 25.51
C GLN A 413 -25.14 10.58 24.37
N LEU A 414 -26.01 9.98 23.55
CA LEU A 414 -26.68 10.70 22.46
C LEU A 414 -27.58 11.79 23.08
N LEU A 415 -27.25 13.05 22.80
CA LEU A 415 -27.96 14.22 23.32
C LEU A 415 -29.05 14.67 22.34
N ASP A 416 -30.18 15.10 22.87
CA ASP A 416 -31.26 15.69 22.08
C ASP A 416 -30.87 17.09 21.58
N ARG A 417 -31.68 17.70 20.71
CA ARG A 417 -31.52 19.08 20.22
C ARG A 417 -31.46 20.12 21.36
N ASP A 418 -31.98 19.75 22.53
CA ASP A 418 -31.99 20.56 23.75
C ASP A 418 -30.84 20.20 24.73
N GLY A 419 -29.86 19.39 24.29
CA GLY A 419 -28.67 19.04 25.09
C GLY A 419 -28.93 18.04 26.23
N LYS A 420 -30.13 17.47 26.33
CA LYS A 420 -30.49 16.49 27.35
C LYS A 420 -30.17 15.06 26.88
N PRO A 421 -29.74 14.16 27.78
CA PRO A 421 -29.50 12.76 27.44
C PRO A 421 -30.79 12.08 26.96
N VAL A 422 -30.76 11.52 25.74
CA VAL A 422 -31.88 10.77 25.18
C VAL A 422 -32.03 9.46 25.94
N ALA A 423 -33.26 9.11 26.34
CA ALA A 423 -33.53 7.88 27.07
C ALA A 423 -33.19 6.63 26.22
N GLN A 424 -32.55 5.63 26.83
CA GLN A 424 -32.05 4.42 26.15
C GLN A 424 -33.14 3.64 25.39
N TRP A 425 -34.36 3.56 25.91
CA TRP A 425 -35.48 2.90 25.23
C TRP A 425 -35.91 3.63 23.96
N LEU A 426 -35.80 4.97 23.93
CA LEU A 426 -36.13 5.79 22.78
C LEU A 426 -35.08 5.61 21.67
N ILE A 427 -33.81 5.44 22.05
CA ILE A 427 -32.70 5.12 21.12
C ILE A 427 -32.96 3.77 20.42
N HIS A 428 -33.45 2.77 21.15
CA HIS A 428 -33.80 1.47 20.58
C HIS A 428 -35.07 1.54 19.72
N LEU A 429 -36.13 2.22 20.20
CA LEU A 429 -37.41 2.36 19.50
C LEU A 429 -37.27 3.11 18.17
N GLN A 430 -36.51 4.22 18.15
CA GLN A 430 -36.26 5.00 16.94
C GLN A 430 -35.08 4.49 16.10
N GLN A 431 -34.43 3.41 16.56
CA GLN A 431 -33.25 2.81 15.93
C GLN A 431 -32.08 3.80 15.73
N LEU A 432 -31.94 4.75 16.66
CA LEU A 432 -30.87 5.75 16.67
C LEU A 432 -29.48 5.14 16.96
N HIS A 433 -29.41 3.87 17.36
CA HIS A 433 -28.13 3.14 17.48
C HIS A 433 -27.56 2.70 16.12
N LYS A 434 -28.37 2.71 15.04
CA LYS A 434 -27.94 2.24 13.72
C LYS A 434 -27.26 3.38 12.95
N LYS A 435 -25.99 3.18 12.60
CA LYS A 435 -25.19 4.05 11.74
C LYS A 435 -25.42 3.65 10.27
N PHE A 436 -25.85 4.58 9.42
CA PHE A 436 -26.04 4.39 7.98
C PHE A 436 -25.03 5.24 7.21
N TYR A 437 -24.39 4.65 6.21
CA TYR A 437 -23.37 5.32 5.39
C TYR A 437 -23.95 5.70 4.02
N CYS A 438 -23.66 6.91 3.54
CA CYS A 438 -24.02 7.34 2.18
C CYS A 438 -22.76 7.69 1.37
N GLU A 439 -22.43 6.86 0.39
CA GLU A 439 -21.26 7.05 -0.48
C GLU A 439 -21.43 8.27 -1.38
N VAL A 440 -22.64 8.54 -1.87
CA VAL A 440 -22.96 9.70 -2.72
C VAL A 440 -22.71 11.04 -2.01
N CYS A 441 -22.82 11.07 -0.68
CA CYS A 441 -22.52 12.24 0.14
C CYS A 441 -21.07 12.31 0.63
N GLY A 442 -20.16 11.49 0.09
CA GLY A 442 -18.76 11.43 0.53
C GLY A 442 -18.55 10.58 1.79
N GLY A 443 -19.40 9.57 2.02
CA GLY A 443 -19.24 8.63 3.14
C GLY A 443 -19.75 9.15 4.48
N THR A 444 -20.54 10.23 4.50
CA THR A 444 -21.12 10.79 5.74
C THR A 444 -21.97 9.75 6.48
N VAL A 445 -21.76 9.66 7.79
CA VAL A 445 -22.50 8.75 8.67
C VAL A 445 -23.78 9.43 9.18
N TYR A 446 -24.93 8.85 8.86
CA TYR A 446 -26.23 9.26 9.38
C TYR A 446 -26.67 8.32 10.48
N VAL A 447 -27.00 8.88 11.64
CA VAL A 447 -27.44 8.13 12.81
C VAL A 447 -28.97 8.01 12.78
N GLY A 448 -29.46 6.77 12.61
CA GLY A 448 -30.88 6.44 12.60
C GLY A 448 -31.57 6.55 11.23
N PRO A 449 -32.66 5.77 11.00
CA PRO A 449 -33.33 5.70 9.71
C PRO A 449 -34.02 7.00 9.29
N LYS A 450 -34.45 7.83 10.25
CA LYS A 450 -35.16 9.09 9.96
C LYS A 450 -34.22 10.13 9.35
N ALA A 451 -33.06 10.36 9.98
CA ALA A 451 -32.02 11.23 9.44
C ALA A 451 -31.53 10.72 8.07
N PHE A 452 -31.39 9.40 7.92
CA PHE A 452 -31.06 8.79 6.64
C PHE A 452 -32.19 8.88 5.59
N LYS A 453 -33.46 9.09 5.93
CA LYS A 453 -34.48 9.38 4.90
C LYS A 453 -34.49 10.86 4.51
N GLU A 454 -34.26 11.73 5.48
CA GLU A 454 -34.22 13.17 5.28
C GLU A 454 -33.04 13.62 4.42
N HIS A 455 -31.87 12.94 4.53
CA HIS A 455 -30.70 13.32 3.75
C HIS A 455 -30.88 13.22 2.22
N PHE A 456 -31.77 12.35 1.73
CA PHE A 456 -32.06 12.25 0.30
C PHE A 456 -32.69 13.53 -0.28
N GLY A 457 -33.34 14.34 0.57
CA GLY A 457 -33.86 15.65 0.20
C GLY A 457 -32.88 16.80 0.47
N ALA A 458 -31.74 16.54 1.10
CA ALA A 458 -30.75 17.56 1.44
C ALA A 458 -29.94 18.00 0.21
N GLU A 459 -29.56 19.27 0.18
CA GLU A 459 -28.80 19.86 -0.93
C GLU A 459 -27.46 19.14 -1.19
N ARG A 460 -26.80 18.67 -0.13
CA ARG A 460 -25.55 17.90 -0.24
C ARG A 460 -25.70 16.63 -1.08
N HIS A 461 -26.79 15.88 -0.88
CA HIS A 461 -27.04 14.66 -1.64
C HIS A 461 -27.43 14.99 -3.10
N ALA A 462 -28.24 16.03 -3.30
CA ALA A 462 -28.59 16.51 -4.63
C ALA A 462 -27.35 16.97 -5.42
N GLU A 463 -26.41 17.65 -4.77
CA GLU A 463 -25.16 18.10 -5.39
C GLU A 463 -24.24 16.91 -5.72
N GLY A 464 -24.14 15.91 -4.84
CA GLY A 464 -23.44 14.66 -5.13
C GLY A 464 -23.98 13.96 -6.38
N LEU A 465 -25.30 13.88 -6.53
CA LEU A 465 -25.94 13.33 -7.74
C LEU A 465 -25.65 14.16 -9.00
N ARG A 466 -25.63 15.50 -8.90
CA ARG A 466 -25.29 16.38 -10.03
C ARG A 466 -23.85 16.18 -10.49
N ARG A 467 -22.90 16.06 -9.55
CA ARG A 467 -21.48 15.77 -9.85
C ARG A 467 -21.30 14.41 -10.52
N LEU A 468 -22.14 13.43 -10.18
CA LEU A 468 -22.21 12.12 -10.86
C LEU A 468 -22.94 12.17 -12.22
N GLY A 469 -23.34 13.36 -12.70
CA GLY A 469 -23.95 13.60 -14.00
C GLY A 469 -25.44 13.29 -14.09
N VAL A 470 -26.13 13.16 -12.95
CA VAL A 470 -27.59 13.05 -12.88
C VAL A 470 -28.18 14.47 -12.78
N THR A 471 -28.63 15.02 -13.90
CA THR A 471 -29.15 16.40 -13.96
C THR A 471 -30.68 16.50 -14.01
N VAL A 472 -31.36 15.38 -14.27
CA VAL A 472 -32.83 15.31 -14.43
C VAL A 472 -33.38 14.23 -13.50
N HIS A 473 -34.59 14.43 -12.98
CA HIS A 473 -35.31 13.44 -12.15
C HIS A 473 -34.62 13.04 -10.83
N LEU A 474 -34.03 13.99 -10.09
CA LEU A 474 -33.36 13.72 -8.80
C LEU A 474 -34.22 12.92 -7.79
N LYS A 475 -35.55 13.07 -7.83
CA LYS A 475 -36.48 12.34 -6.94
C LYS A 475 -36.53 10.83 -7.22
N GLU A 476 -36.24 10.39 -8.44
CA GLU A 476 -36.24 8.96 -8.82
C GLU A 476 -35.02 8.21 -8.24
N TYR A 477 -33.99 8.96 -7.83
CA TYR A 477 -32.78 8.42 -7.20
C TYR A 477 -32.88 8.38 -5.66
N ALA A 478 -34.04 8.74 -5.08
CA ALA A 478 -34.27 8.66 -3.65
C ALA A 478 -34.17 7.21 -3.15
N GLY A 479 -33.32 6.96 -2.15
CA GLY A 479 -33.10 5.63 -1.58
C GLY A 479 -31.80 4.95 -2.03
N ILE A 480 -31.00 5.57 -2.90
CA ILE A 480 -29.74 5.01 -3.38
C ILE A 480 -28.56 5.67 -2.67
N SER A 481 -27.87 4.92 -1.82
CA SER A 481 -26.68 5.40 -1.10
C SER A 481 -25.36 5.09 -1.79
N SER A 482 -25.32 4.11 -2.70
CA SER A 482 -24.09 3.67 -3.38
C SER A 482 -23.92 4.30 -4.75
N ILE A 483 -22.70 4.81 -5.01
CA ILE A 483 -22.35 5.50 -6.26
C ILE A 483 -22.47 4.55 -7.47
N ARG A 484 -22.01 3.30 -7.33
CA ARG A 484 -22.07 2.30 -8.40
C ARG A 484 -23.50 2.10 -8.91
N LYS A 485 -24.45 2.07 -7.98
CA LYS A 485 -25.87 1.89 -8.30
C LYS A 485 -26.47 3.12 -8.98
N VAL A 486 -26.05 4.32 -8.58
CA VAL A 486 -26.44 5.57 -9.24
C VAL A 486 -25.99 5.58 -10.70
N ILE A 487 -24.75 5.18 -10.99
CA ILE A 487 -24.21 5.12 -12.36
C ILE A 487 -24.98 4.09 -13.19
N GLU A 488 -25.20 2.87 -12.66
CA GLU A 488 -25.95 1.83 -13.36
C GLU A 488 -27.39 2.28 -13.71
N MET A 489 -28.08 2.96 -12.79
CA MET A 489 -29.41 3.49 -13.06
C MET A 489 -29.39 4.65 -14.05
N ARG A 490 -28.41 5.56 -13.94
CA ARG A 490 -28.22 6.68 -14.86
C ARG A 490 -28.07 6.16 -16.30
N ASP A 491 -27.22 5.16 -16.51
CA ASP A 491 -26.98 4.58 -17.83
C ASP A 491 -28.23 3.88 -18.39
N LYS A 492 -29.03 3.23 -17.52
CA LYS A 492 -30.33 2.65 -17.91
C LYS A 492 -31.36 3.72 -18.28
N VAL A 493 -31.43 4.83 -17.54
CA VAL A 493 -32.37 5.93 -17.83
C VAL A 493 -31.97 6.68 -19.11
N ILE A 494 -30.68 6.91 -19.31
CA ILE A 494 -30.16 7.55 -20.52
C ILE A 494 -30.37 6.66 -21.75
N SER A 495 -30.12 5.35 -21.64
CA SER A 495 -30.35 4.41 -22.75
C SER A 495 -31.84 4.29 -23.12
N ASN A 496 -32.75 4.22 -22.13
CA ASN A 496 -34.20 4.21 -22.40
C ASN A 496 -34.71 5.53 -22.99
N THR A 497 -34.23 6.67 -22.48
CA THR A 497 -34.65 8.00 -22.95
C THR A 497 -34.11 8.32 -24.34
N SER A 498 -32.84 7.99 -24.61
CA SER A 498 -32.25 8.13 -25.95
C SER A 498 -32.92 7.21 -26.96
N GLY A 499 -33.28 5.99 -26.58
CA GLY A 499 -34.05 5.06 -27.42
C GLY A 499 -35.41 5.61 -27.82
N LEU A 500 -36.19 6.16 -26.89
CA LEU A 500 -37.52 6.72 -27.19
C LEU A 500 -37.44 8.03 -28.00
N ARG A 501 -36.55 8.96 -27.63
CA ARG A 501 -36.35 10.20 -28.41
C ARG A 501 -35.84 9.93 -29.82
N LYS A 502 -34.93 8.97 -29.98
CA LYS A 502 -34.40 8.60 -31.29
C LYS A 502 -35.47 7.96 -32.17
N ARG A 503 -36.31 7.08 -31.61
CA ARG A 503 -37.46 6.50 -32.34
C ARG A 503 -38.47 7.57 -32.76
N LEU A 504 -38.86 8.47 -31.86
CA LEU A 504 -39.79 9.56 -32.19
C LEU A 504 -39.20 10.53 -33.23
N HIS A 505 -37.90 10.80 -33.17
CA HIS A 505 -37.23 11.64 -34.17
C HIS A 505 -37.08 10.94 -35.52
N GLU A 506 -36.79 9.64 -35.54
CA GLU A 506 -36.72 8.82 -36.76
C GLU A 506 -38.11 8.66 -37.41
N GLU A 507 -39.16 8.44 -36.62
CA GLU A 507 -40.55 8.40 -37.12
C GLU A 507 -40.95 9.76 -37.71
N GLN A 508 -40.66 10.87 -37.00
CA GLN A 508 -41.00 12.21 -37.47
C GLN A 508 -40.17 12.67 -38.68
N GLU A 509 -38.90 12.27 -38.80
CA GLU A 509 -38.08 12.55 -39.99
C GLU A 509 -38.41 11.63 -41.16
N GLY A 510 -38.92 10.43 -40.89
CA GLY A 510 -39.30 9.40 -41.87
C GLY A 510 -40.72 9.54 -42.43
N GLU A 511 -41.55 10.44 -41.90
CA GLU A 511 -42.87 10.75 -42.47
C GLU A 511 -42.74 11.21 -43.93
N GLU A 512 -43.41 10.48 -44.83
CA GLU A 512 -43.42 10.77 -46.27
C GLU A 512 -44.43 11.89 -46.57
N MET A 513 -43.95 12.99 -47.16
CA MET A 513 -44.78 14.11 -47.60
C MET A 513 -44.68 14.25 -49.12
N GLN A 514 -45.81 14.55 -49.77
CA GLN A 514 -45.84 14.79 -51.21
C GLN A 514 -45.75 16.29 -51.51
N ASP A 515 -44.85 16.67 -52.41
CA ASP A 515 -44.73 18.06 -52.87
C ASP A 515 -45.84 18.44 -53.88
N ALA A 516 -45.96 19.73 -54.21
CA ALA A 516 -46.95 20.23 -55.16
C ALA A 516 -46.73 19.74 -56.61
N GLN A 517 -45.60 19.09 -56.89
CA GLN A 517 -45.23 18.51 -58.19
C GLN A 517 -45.45 16.98 -58.21
N GLY A 518 -45.91 16.40 -57.10
CA GLY A 518 -46.24 14.98 -56.96
C GLY A 518 -45.09 14.08 -56.49
N ASN A 519 -43.90 14.61 -56.18
CA ASN A 519 -42.77 13.82 -55.70
C ASN A 519 -42.87 13.58 -54.19
N VAL A 520 -42.54 12.36 -53.75
CA VAL A 520 -42.57 11.97 -52.34
C VAL A 520 -41.18 12.19 -51.72
N ILE A 521 -41.13 12.97 -50.64
CA ILE A 521 -39.90 13.29 -49.91
C ILE A 521 -40.13 13.11 -48.41
N THR A 522 -39.08 12.72 -47.68
CA THR A 522 -39.17 12.57 -46.22
C THR A 522 -39.19 13.95 -45.54
N ALA A 523 -39.94 14.06 -44.45
CA ALA A 523 -40.09 15.30 -43.69
C ALA A 523 -38.75 15.89 -43.21
N GLY A 524 -37.79 15.02 -42.87
CA GLY A 524 -36.43 15.44 -42.54
C GLY A 524 -35.68 16.07 -43.72
N ALA A 525 -35.79 15.48 -44.93
CA ALA A 525 -35.18 16.03 -46.14
C ALA A 525 -35.80 17.37 -46.53
N TYR A 526 -37.12 17.51 -46.39
CA TYR A 526 -37.83 18.76 -46.64
C TYR A 526 -37.43 19.90 -45.68
N LYS A 527 -37.31 19.62 -44.37
CA LYS A 527 -36.82 20.61 -43.39
C LYS A 527 -35.39 21.06 -43.71
N ARG A 528 -34.50 20.13 -44.04
CA ARG A 528 -33.12 20.46 -44.45
C ARG A 528 -33.09 21.33 -45.71
N PHE A 529 -33.93 21.01 -46.70
CA PHE A 529 -34.08 21.82 -47.90
C PHE A 529 -34.61 23.23 -47.62
N GLN A 530 -35.60 23.39 -46.72
CA GLN A 530 -36.10 24.71 -46.31
C GLN A 530 -35.06 25.53 -45.54
N ILE A 531 -34.28 24.90 -44.64
CA ILE A 531 -33.22 25.57 -43.87
C ILE A 531 -32.10 26.04 -44.82
N SER A 532 -31.67 25.19 -45.75
CA SER A 532 -30.69 25.55 -46.79
C SER A 532 -31.16 26.73 -47.66
N ARG A 533 -32.46 26.81 -47.94
CA ARG A 533 -33.05 27.94 -48.70
C ARG A 533 -33.17 29.23 -47.88
N LYS A 534 -33.21 29.15 -46.54
CA LYS A 534 -33.31 30.30 -45.63
C LYS A 534 -31.97 30.92 -45.24
N GLY A 535 -30.84 30.36 -45.68
CA GLY A 535 -29.52 31.00 -45.59
C GLY A 535 -29.18 31.57 -44.21
N ILE A 536 -28.89 30.68 -43.27
CA ILE A 536 -27.97 30.96 -42.15
C ILE A 536 -26.79 30.02 -42.32
#